data_AF-A0A366S5C3-F1
#
_entry.id   AF-A0A366S5C3-F1
#
_cell.length_a   1.000
_cell.length_b   1.000
_cell.length_c   1.000
_cell.angle_alpha   90.00
_cell.angle_beta   90.00
_cell.angle_gamma   90.00
#
_symmetry.space_group_name_H-M   'P 1'
#
loop_
_entity.id
_entity.type
_entity.pdbx_description
1 polymer ?
#
loop_
_entity_poly.entity_id
_entity_poly.type
_entity_poly.pdbx_seq_one_letter_code
_entity_poly.pdbx_strand_id
1 'polypeptide(L)'
;MKNSTPKSAHKDSKKMHGKKHSLSPPESPRSKVQKRLEAAVASKNSSANEVSTKKPIKLMLRGAPPKPQQETQMEDASAPDAEKILPTFCRSDVLEIATAAQNTTADQWEEFKPKLLSMLDQLQPDPTPKQSEAAVARLQSAISIIGQERSLIPAEAWKEYEEKLINKAKDGDFDADWNTRLSKIGKIIWQEEELVAMESRNWDRLRAAARAWTILAEVTGPMGDEQRSNEWLLQKLGDVDFQERLFACRDRLVAIEGPAASEDQ
;
A
#
# COMPACT_ATOMS: atom_id res chain seq x y z
N MET A 1 82.61 17.61 26.40
CA MET A 1 82.46 18.73 27.36
C MET A 1 81.04 18.71 27.90
N LYS A 2 80.90 18.60 29.25
CA LYS A 2 79.87 19.15 30.17
C LYS A 2 78.40 19.16 29.69
N ASN A 3 77.56 18.22 30.15
CA ASN A 3 76.65 18.32 31.32
C ASN A 3 75.67 19.51 31.30
N SER A 4 74.35 19.23 31.37
CA SER A 4 73.47 19.60 32.50
C SER A 4 71.99 19.63 32.06
N THR A 5 71.17 18.72 32.60
CA THR A 5 69.79 19.07 33.02
C THR A 5 69.87 19.83 34.35
N PRO A 6 68.87 20.65 34.72
CA PRO A 6 67.99 20.20 35.81
C PRO A 6 66.54 20.79 35.82
N LYS A 7 65.64 20.08 36.55
CA LYS A 7 64.64 20.52 37.57
C LYS A 7 63.89 21.87 37.37
N SER A 8 62.66 22.13 37.80
CA SER A 8 61.60 21.47 38.61
C SER A 8 60.60 22.58 39.01
N ALA A 9 59.38 22.19 39.40
CA ALA A 9 58.38 22.86 40.25
C ALA A 9 57.23 23.60 39.53
N HIS A 10 55.96 23.14 39.57
CA HIS A 10 54.95 22.95 40.65
C HIS A 10 54.11 24.19 41.02
N LYS A 11 52.78 23.96 41.06
CA LYS A 11 51.65 24.72 41.67
C LYS A 11 51.13 25.93 40.86
N ASP A 12 49.83 26.23 40.78
CA ASP A 12 48.65 25.75 41.50
C ASP A 12 47.35 26.01 40.69
N SER A 13 46.42 25.08 40.84
CA SER A 13 44.95 25.17 40.77
C SER A 13 44.23 26.42 40.19
N LYS A 14 43.36 26.18 39.19
CA LYS A 14 42.03 26.83 39.13
C LYS A 14 40.99 25.92 38.45
N LYS A 15 40.09 25.36 39.27
CA LYS A 15 38.82 24.76 38.86
C LYS A 15 38.00 25.82 38.11
N MET A 16 37.69 25.58 36.85
CA MET A 16 36.58 26.23 36.16
C MET A 16 35.58 25.13 35.78
N HIS A 17 34.39 25.22 36.40
CA HIS A 17 33.22 24.45 36.02
C HIS A 17 32.80 24.82 34.59
N GLY A 18 33.24 24.04 33.60
CA GLY A 18 32.73 24.08 32.24
C GLY A 18 31.61 23.06 32.09
N LYS A 19 30.39 23.55 31.86
CA LYS A 19 29.16 22.78 31.61
C LYS A 19 29.42 21.66 30.60
N LYS A 20 29.13 20.42 31.01
CA LYS A 20 28.91 19.29 30.09
C LYS A 20 27.69 19.63 29.24
N HIS A 21 27.90 20.11 28.01
CA HIS A 21 26.85 20.03 27.00
C HIS A 21 26.82 18.58 26.53
N SER A 22 25.86 17.83 27.05
CA SER A 22 25.41 16.57 26.48
C SER A 22 24.97 16.86 25.04
N LEU A 23 25.80 16.49 24.07
CA LEU A 23 25.35 16.35 22.69
C LEU A 23 24.50 15.08 22.66
N SER A 24 23.21 15.26 22.91
CA SER A 24 22.21 14.23 22.61
C SER A 24 22.33 13.86 21.13
N PRO A 25 22.14 12.58 20.77
CA PRO A 25 22.08 12.17 19.37
C PRO A 25 21.03 13.00 18.62
N PRO A 26 21.21 13.27 17.32
CA PRO A 26 20.19 13.93 16.52
C PRO A 26 18.87 13.15 16.66
N GLU A 27 17.80 13.85 17.04
CA GLU A 27 16.46 13.27 17.09
C GLU A 27 16.15 12.64 15.73
N SER A 28 15.95 11.32 15.76
CA SER A 28 15.50 10.54 14.62
C SER A 28 14.15 11.07 14.11
N PRO A 29 13.84 11.02 12.80
CA PRO A 29 12.58 11.54 12.21
C PRO A 29 11.28 10.93 12.78
N ARG A 30 11.39 9.93 13.67
CA ARG A 30 10.32 9.23 14.40
C ARG A 30 9.26 10.14 15.04
N SER A 31 9.58 11.37 15.45
CA SER A 31 8.67 12.12 16.33
C SER A 31 7.51 12.83 15.63
N LYS A 32 7.51 13.05 14.31
CA LYS A 32 6.42 13.79 13.65
C LYS A 32 5.19 12.94 13.33
N VAL A 33 5.38 11.71 12.88
CA VAL A 33 4.27 10.82 12.51
C VAL A 33 3.58 10.27 13.76
N GLN A 34 4.36 9.84 14.75
CA GLN A 34 3.84 9.32 16.01
C GLN A 34 3.10 10.41 16.82
N LYS A 35 3.61 11.65 16.82
CA LYS A 35 2.96 12.79 17.48
C LYS A 35 1.69 13.27 16.76
N ARG A 36 1.57 13.04 15.44
CA ARG A 36 0.32 13.25 14.69
C ARG A 36 -0.71 12.16 14.99
N LEU A 37 -0.27 10.92 15.19
CA LEU A 37 -1.15 9.79 15.54
C LEU A 37 -1.75 9.96 16.95
N GLU A 38 -0.96 10.41 17.93
CA GLU A 38 -1.43 10.63 19.30
C GLU A 38 -2.42 11.80 19.43
N ALA A 39 -2.25 12.87 18.63
CA ALA A 39 -3.16 14.02 18.63
C ALA A 39 -4.55 13.71 18.06
N ALA A 40 -4.65 12.75 17.11
CA ALA A 40 -5.91 12.34 16.52
C ALA A 40 -6.75 11.43 17.44
N VAL A 41 -6.10 10.65 18.31
CA VAL A 41 -6.77 9.74 19.26
C VAL A 41 -7.34 10.50 20.46
N ALA A 42 -6.68 11.58 20.91
CA ALA A 42 -7.15 12.37 22.05
C ALA A 42 -8.43 13.19 21.76
N SER A 43 -8.74 13.49 20.49
CA SER A 43 -9.92 14.31 20.12
C SER A 43 -11.23 13.53 20.00
N LYS A 44 -11.24 12.20 20.21
CA LYS A 44 -12.43 11.37 19.92
C LYS A 44 -13.22 10.90 21.15
N ASN A 45 -12.79 11.24 22.36
CA ASN A 45 -13.39 10.74 23.61
C ASN A 45 -14.35 11.71 24.31
N SER A 46 -14.79 12.80 23.67
CA SER A 46 -15.75 13.74 24.25
C SER A 46 -16.93 14.04 23.32
N SER A 47 -17.92 13.15 23.29
CA SER A 47 -19.37 13.47 23.28
C SER A 47 -20.17 12.16 23.18
N ALA A 48 -20.82 11.77 24.29
CA ALA A 48 -22.29 11.78 24.43
C ALA A 48 -22.96 10.66 23.60
N ASN A 49 -23.25 9.47 24.16
CA ASN A 49 -24.35 9.16 25.09
C ASN A 49 -25.69 9.75 24.65
N GLU A 50 -26.53 8.98 23.96
CA GLU A 50 -27.99 8.95 24.19
C GLU A 50 -28.68 7.71 23.58
N VAL A 51 -29.78 7.36 24.23
CA VAL A 51 -30.55 6.10 24.23
C VAL A 51 -31.82 6.27 23.39
N SER A 52 -32.24 5.31 22.54
CA SER A 52 -33.68 5.01 22.36
C SER A 52 -34.05 3.76 21.52
N THR A 53 -34.73 2.83 22.20
CA THR A 53 -35.94 2.03 21.83
C THR A 53 -36.07 1.18 20.55
N LYS A 54 -36.13 -0.13 20.85
CA LYS A 54 -36.77 -1.30 20.20
C LYS A 54 -38.10 -1.05 19.45
N LYS A 55 -38.30 -1.70 18.28
CA LYS A 55 -39.55 -2.37 17.85
C LYS A 55 -39.28 -3.59 16.94
N PRO A 56 -40.02 -4.71 17.07
CA PRO A 56 -39.85 -5.93 16.27
C PRO A 56 -40.77 -5.95 15.02
N ILE A 57 -40.25 -6.41 13.88
CA ILE A 57 -41.06 -6.68 12.67
C ILE A 57 -41.33 -8.18 12.56
N LYS A 58 -42.60 -8.47 12.30
CA LYS A 58 -43.31 -9.74 12.38
C LYS A 58 -43.13 -10.55 11.09
N LEU A 59 -42.73 -11.81 11.27
CA LEU A 59 -42.66 -12.88 10.26
C LEU A 59 -44.09 -13.32 9.87
N MET A 60 -44.36 -13.46 8.57
CA MET A 60 -45.49 -14.24 8.03
C MET A 60 -44.99 -15.04 6.83
N LEU A 61 -44.82 -16.36 7.00
CA LEU A 61 -44.72 -17.35 5.93
C LEU A 61 -46.14 -17.80 5.53
N ARG A 62 -46.41 -17.94 4.23
CA ARG A 62 -47.33 -18.98 3.71
C ARG A 62 -47.04 -19.28 2.24
N GLY A 63 -46.65 -20.53 1.94
CA GLY A 63 -46.62 -21.13 0.60
C GLY A 63 -48.04 -21.37 0.04
N ALA A 64 -48.27 -21.83 -1.18
CA ALA A 64 -47.49 -22.66 -2.11
C ALA A 64 -48.05 -22.52 -3.56
N PRO A 65 -47.35 -23.03 -4.61
CA PRO A 65 -47.76 -23.02 -6.04
C PRO A 65 -48.42 -24.38 -6.44
N PRO A 66 -48.51 -24.86 -7.72
CA PRO A 66 -48.40 -24.28 -9.09
C PRO A 66 -49.56 -24.71 -10.05
N LYS A 67 -49.61 -24.21 -11.31
CA LYS A 67 -49.96 -24.95 -12.57
C LYS A 67 -50.04 -24.07 -13.87
N PRO A 68 -50.07 -24.62 -15.11
CA PRO A 68 -49.02 -24.40 -16.14
C PRO A 68 -49.55 -23.94 -17.53
N GLN A 69 -48.65 -23.98 -18.54
CA GLN A 69 -48.80 -23.75 -20.00
C GLN A 69 -48.76 -22.26 -20.41
N GLN A 70 -48.00 -21.84 -21.44
CA GLN A 70 -47.91 -22.45 -22.77
C GLN A 70 -46.64 -22.01 -23.52
N GLU A 71 -46.25 -22.82 -24.51
CA GLU A 71 -45.12 -22.72 -25.42
C GLU A 71 -45.01 -21.39 -26.17
N THR A 72 -43.78 -20.89 -26.38
CA THR A 72 -43.45 -20.04 -27.53
C THR A 72 -42.02 -20.33 -27.99
N GLN A 73 -41.98 -20.91 -29.19
CA GLN A 73 -40.99 -20.86 -30.28
C GLN A 73 -39.50 -20.59 -30.00
N MET A 74 -38.69 -21.48 -30.60
CA MET A 74 -37.26 -21.34 -30.84
C MET A 74 -36.97 -20.09 -31.69
N GLU A 75 -36.18 -19.16 -31.15
CA GLU A 75 -35.34 -18.28 -31.94
C GLU A 75 -33.87 -18.63 -31.71
N ASP A 76 -33.17 -18.72 -32.84
CA ASP A 76 -31.78 -19.06 -33.03
C ASP A 76 -30.88 -18.02 -32.32
N ALA A 77 -30.46 -18.35 -31.10
CA ALA A 77 -29.43 -17.59 -30.40
C ALA A 77 -28.08 -17.94 -31.00
N SER A 78 -27.68 -17.18 -32.02
CA SER A 78 -26.27 -16.97 -32.34
C SER A 78 -25.51 -16.74 -31.03
N ALA A 79 -24.48 -17.57 -30.81
CA ALA A 79 -23.65 -17.54 -29.63
C ALA A 79 -23.22 -16.10 -29.32
N PRO A 80 -23.45 -15.59 -28.09
CA PRO A 80 -22.80 -14.35 -27.70
C PRO A 80 -21.31 -14.64 -27.66
N ASP A 81 -20.58 -13.91 -28.49
CA ASP A 81 -19.13 -13.83 -28.50
C ASP A 81 -18.64 -13.75 -27.06
N ALA A 82 -17.91 -14.77 -26.62
CA ALA A 82 -17.45 -14.94 -25.25
C ALA A 82 -16.23 -14.04 -24.96
N GLU A 83 -16.28 -12.79 -25.42
CA GLU A 83 -15.46 -11.73 -24.88
C GLU A 83 -15.97 -11.42 -23.46
N LYS A 84 -15.48 -12.24 -22.53
CA LYS A 84 -15.40 -12.08 -21.07
C LYS A 84 -15.82 -10.70 -20.56
N ILE A 85 -17.13 -10.45 -20.50
CA ILE A 85 -17.69 -9.39 -19.68
C ILE A 85 -17.62 -9.90 -18.24
N LEU A 86 -16.43 -9.80 -17.63
CA LEU A 86 -16.35 -9.88 -16.19
C LEU A 86 -17.15 -8.69 -15.64
N PRO A 87 -18.06 -8.90 -14.67
CA PRO A 87 -18.81 -7.81 -14.09
C PRO A 87 -17.84 -6.73 -13.61
N THR A 88 -18.16 -5.46 -13.88
CA THR A 88 -17.38 -4.29 -13.44
C THR A 88 -17.23 -4.21 -11.91
N PHE A 89 -17.95 -5.08 -11.18
CA PHE A 89 -17.97 -5.22 -9.73
C PHE A 89 -17.57 -6.64 -9.28
N CYS A 90 -16.49 -7.19 -9.81
CA CYS A 90 -15.92 -8.44 -9.29
C CYS A 90 -14.83 -8.13 -8.25
N ARG A 91 -14.98 -8.68 -7.03
CA ARG A 91 -13.99 -8.59 -5.96
C ARG A 91 -12.63 -9.13 -6.41
N SER A 92 -11.55 -8.56 -5.88
CA SER A 92 -10.17 -8.87 -6.25
C SER A 92 -9.79 -10.35 -6.14
N ASP A 93 -10.25 -11.01 -5.08
CA ASP A 93 -9.99 -12.42 -4.78
C ASP A 93 -10.74 -13.35 -5.75
N VAL A 94 -12.01 -13.04 -6.05
CA VAL A 94 -12.79 -13.75 -7.07
C VAL A 94 -12.17 -13.57 -8.45
N LEU A 95 -11.73 -12.35 -8.79
CA LEU A 95 -11.05 -12.07 -10.04
C LEU A 95 -9.72 -12.81 -10.16
N GLU A 96 -8.98 -12.93 -9.06
CA GLU A 96 -7.72 -13.68 -8.98
C GLU A 96 -7.94 -15.17 -9.20
N ILE A 97 -8.99 -15.75 -8.61
CA ILE A 97 -9.42 -17.14 -8.86
C ILE A 97 -9.82 -17.34 -10.32
N ALA A 98 -10.67 -16.44 -10.85
CA ALA A 98 -11.14 -16.53 -12.24
C ALA A 98 -9.98 -16.43 -13.23
N THR A 99 -9.03 -15.53 -12.98
CA THR A 99 -7.83 -15.36 -13.82
C THR A 99 -6.92 -16.59 -13.74
N ALA A 100 -6.71 -17.15 -12.55
CA ALA A 100 -5.91 -18.36 -12.37
C ALA A 100 -6.55 -19.57 -13.09
N ALA A 101 -7.86 -19.75 -12.95
CA ALA A 101 -8.60 -20.82 -13.62
C ALA A 101 -8.55 -20.68 -15.14
N GLN A 102 -8.67 -19.45 -15.65
CA GLN A 102 -8.64 -19.16 -17.07
C GLN A 102 -7.29 -19.44 -17.75
N ASN A 103 -6.19 -19.29 -17.02
CA ASN A 103 -4.84 -19.55 -17.52
C ASN A 103 -4.42 -21.01 -17.36
N THR A 104 -5.29 -21.88 -16.83
CA THR A 104 -5.00 -23.30 -16.62
C THR A 104 -5.39 -24.10 -17.87
N THR A 105 -4.44 -24.88 -18.41
CA THR A 105 -4.68 -25.78 -19.53
C THR A 105 -5.21 -27.15 -19.05
N ALA A 106 -5.76 -27.95 -19.96
CA ALA A 106 -6.39 -29.23 -19.62
C ALA A 106 -5.42 -30.23 -18.95
N ASP A 107 -4.15 -30.21 -19.33
CA ASP A 107 -3.05 -31.00 -18.78
C ASP A 107 -2.60 -30.55 -17.39
N GLN A 108 -2.85 -29.29 -17.02
CA GLN A 108 -2.55 -28.72 -15.70
C GLN A 108 -3.71 -28.85 -14.71
N TRP A 109 -4.87 -29.31 -15.17
CA TRP A 109 -6.11 -29.29 -14.39
C TRP A 109 -6.06 -30.15 -13.13
N GLU A 110 -5.48 -31.35 -13.20
CA GLU A 110 -5.39 -32.25 -12.04
C GLU A 110 -4.50 -31.70 -10.93
N GLU A 111 -3.46 -30.93 -11.27
CA GLU A 111 -2.61 -30.22 -10.31
C GLU A 111 -3.27 -28.94 -9.79
N PHE A 112 -4.05 -28.26 -10.64
CA PHE A 112 -4.74 -27.02 -10.27
C PHE A 112 -5.97 -27.25 -9.38
N LYS A 113 -6.71 -28.36 -9.52
CA LYS A 113 -7.89 -28.68 -8.69
C LYS A 113 -7.71 -28.47 -7.18
N PRO A 114 -6.70 -29.08 -6.52
CA PRO A 114 -6.50 -28.87 -5.09
C PRO A 114 -6.16 -27.42 -4.75
N LYS A 115 -5.45 -26.71 -5.65
CA LYS A 115 -5.15 -25.28 -5.49
C LYS A 115 -6.41 -24.43 -5.59
N LEU A 116 -7.29 -24.71 -6.55
CA LEU A 116 -8.57 -24.01 -6.71
C LEU A 116 -9.45 -24.16 -5.46
N LEU A 117 -9.56 -25.38 -4.92
CA LEU A 117 -10.31 -25.62 -3.67
C LEU A 117 -9.70 -24.84 -2.50
N SER A 118 -8.38 -24.82 -2.38
CA SER A 118 -7.68 -24.03 -1.37
C SER A 118 -7.94 -22.51 -1.54
N MET A 119 -7.99 -22.01 -2.77
CA MET A 119 -8.32 -20.60 -3.04
C MET A 119 -9.79 -20.28 -2.71
N LEU A 120 -10.71 -21.21 -3.00
CA LEU A 120 -12.13 -21.06 -2.67
C LEU A 120 -12.38 -21.08 -1.15
N ASP A 121 -11.70 -21.96 -0.41
CA ASP A 121 -11.79 -22.03 1.05
C ASP A 121 -11.24 -20.77 1.74
N GLN A 122 -10.34 -20.05 1.06
CA GLN A 122 -9.75 -18.79 1.54
C GLN A 122 -10.57 -17.55 1.15
N LEU A 123 -11.66 -17.69 0.37
CA LEU A 123 -12.52 -16.57 0.03
C LEU A 123 -13.12 -15.98 1.30
N GLN A 124 -12.80 -14.71 1.55
CA GLN A 124 -13.41 -13.99 2.64
C GLN A 124 -14.89 -13.73 2.32
N PRO A 125 -15.80 -13.83 3.32
CA PRO A 125 -17.18 -13.40 3.12
C PRO A 125 -17.22 -11.93 2.68
N ASP A 126 -18.26 -11.56 1.92
CA ASP A 126 -18.44 -10.17 1.49
C ASP A 126 -18.43 -9.24 2.71
N PRO A 127 -17.70 -8.10 2.64
CA PRO A 127 -17.70 -7.15 3.73
C PRO A 127 -19.12 -6.62 3.93
N THR A 128 -19.55 -6.54 5.20
CA THR A 128 -20.81 -5.87 5.53
C THR A 128 -20.71 -4.38 5.16
N PRO A 129 -21.84 -3.70 4.88
CA PRO A 129 -21.84 -2.27 4.58
C PRO A 129 -21.09 -1.44 5.63
N LYS A 130 -21.25 -1.80 6.91
CA LYS A 130 -20.58 -1.15 8.04
C LYS A 130 -19.05 -1.34 8.01
N GLN A 131 -18.57 -2.52 7.62
CA GLN A 131 -17.13 -2.77 7.46
C GLN A 131 -16.55 -1.98 6.29
N SER A 132 -17.25 -1.99 5.16
CA SER A 132 -16.89 -1.22 3.96
C SER A 132 -16.76 0.28 4.28
N GLU A 133 -17.76 0.87 4.95
CA GLU A 133 -17.73 2.27 5.38
C GLU A 133 -16.57 2.57 6.34
N ALA A 134 -16.32 1.67 7.32
CA ALA A 134 -15.22 1.83 8.26
C ALA A 134 -13.84 1.75 7.57
N ALA A 135 -13.66 0.85 6.61
CA ALA A 135 -12.44 0.70 5.84
C ALA A 135 -12.17 1.95 4.98
N VAL A 136 -13.21 2.47 4.30
CA VAL A 136 -13.11 3.72 3.54
C VAL A 136 -12.77 4.91 4.44
N ALA A 137 -13.37 4.99 5.63
CA ALA A 137 -13.05 6.06 6.58
C ALA A 137 -11.58 6.00 7.06
N ARG A 138 -11.04 4.81 7.31
CA ARG A 138 -9.61 4.62 7.64
C ARG A 138 -8.72 5.04 6.46
N LEU A 139 -9.08 4.67 5.23
CA LEU A 139 -8.38 5.09 4.02
C LEU A 139 -8.34 6.62 3.87
N GLN A 140 -9.47 7.30 4.02
CA GLN A 140 -9.51 8.77 3.91
C GLN A 140 -8.65 9.45 4.99
N SER A 141 -8.65 8.91 6.20
CA SER A 141 -7.75 9.35 7.26
C SER A 141 -6.28 9.15 6.87
N ALA A 142 -5.93 7.99 6.28
CA ALA A 142 -4.58 7.70 5.83
C ALA A 142 -4.14 8.62 4.67
N ILE A 143 -5.03 8.89 3.71
CA ILE A 143 -4.80 9.84 2.61
C ILE A 143 -4.47 11.24 3.14
N SER A 144 -5.15 11.66 4.21
CA SER A 144 -4.87 12.95 4.85
C SER A 144 -3.48 13.01 5.50
N ILE A 145 -2.95 11.87 5.96
CA ILE A 145 -1.61 11.79 6.58
C ILE A 145 -0.51 11.95 5.52
N ILE A 146 -0.69 11.31 4.36
CA ILE A 146 0.30 11.29 3.25
C ILE A 146 0.25 12.54 2.35
N GLY A 147 -0.34 13.65 2.82
CA GLY A 147 -0.53 14.84 1.99
C GLY A 147 0.77 15.41 1.42
N GLN A 148 1.91 15.21 2.11
CA GLN A 148 3.22 15.63 1.61
C GLN A 148 3.69 14.72 0.45
N GLU A 149 3.64 13.41 0.64
CA GLU A 149 4.00 12.42 -0.39
C GLU A 149 3.11 12.58 -1.62
N ARG A 150 1.80 12.75 -1.40
CA ARG A 150 0.81 12.99 -2.43
C ARG A 150 1.15 14.19 -3.30
N SER A 151 1.70 15.26 -2.72
CA SER A 151 2.03 16.49 -3.47
C SER A 151 3.15 16.31 -4.49
N LEU A 152 3.93 15.22 -4.40
CA LEU A 152 4.99 14.87 -5.34
C LEU A 152 4.49 13.97 -6.48
N ILE A 153 3.25 13.50 -6.41
CA ILE A 153 2.58 12.71 -7.45
C ILE A 153 1.64 13.66 -8.21
N PRO A 154 1.60 13.63 -9.56
CA PRO A 154 0.66 14.41 -10.34
C PRO A 154 -0.80 14.19 -9.90
N ALA A 155 -1.58 15.27 -9.89
CA ALA A 155 -2.94 15.25 -9.37
C ALA A 155 -3.84 14.29 -10.17
N GLU A 156 -3.62 14.18 -11.47
CA GLU A 156 -4.35 13.31 -12.39
C GLU A 156 -4.11 11.84 -12.04
N ALA A 157 -2.84 11.44 -11.91
CA ALA A 157 -2.46 10.08 -11.52
C ALA A 157 -2.98 9.74 -10.12
N TRP A 158 -2.84 10.67 -9.16
CA TRP A 158 -3.33 10.47 -7.81
C TRP A 158 -4.85 10.23 -7.77
N LYS A 159 -5.63 10.98 -8.57
CA LYS A 159 -7.09 10.83 -8.62
C LYS A 159 -7.49 9.40 -9.03
N GLU A 160 -6.81 8.83 -10.03
CA GLU A 160 -7.04 7.45 -10.46
C GLU A 160 -6.67 6.44 -9.37
N TYR A 161 -5.55 6.67 -8.67
CA TYR A 161 -5.14 5.82 -7.56
C TYR A 161 -6.14 5.87 -6.42
N GLU A 162 -6.61 7.06 -6.04
CA GLU A 162 -7.59 7.25 -4.98
C GLU A 162 -8.90 6.51 -5.27
N GLU A 163 -9.40 6.57 -6.51
CA GLU A 163 -10.58 5.81 -6.93
C GLU A 163 -10.37 4.30 -6.81
N LYS A 164 -9.23 3.78 -7.31
CA LYS A 164 -8.87 2.36 -7.21
C LYS A 164 -8.77 1.92 -5.74
N LEU A 165 -8.13 2.72 -4.89
CA LEU A 165 -7.97 2.42 -3.46
C LEU A 165 -9.33 2.41 -2.74
N ILE A 166 -10.22 3.35 -3.04
CA ILE A 166 -11.58 3.38 -2.46
C ILE A 166 -12.35 2.12 -2.84
N ASN A 167 -12.28 1.69 -4.10
CA ASN A 167 -12.96 0.46 -4.54
C ASN A 167 -12.39 -0.76 -3.80
N LYS A 168 -11.06 -0.90 -3.68
CA LYS A 168 -10.45 -2.00 -2.90
C LYS A 168 -10.82 -1.96 -1.41
N ALA A 169 -10.89 -0.77 -0.81
CA ALA A 169 -11.36 -0.64 0.56
C ALA A 169 -12.82 -1.09 0.72
N LYS A 170 -13.68 -0.80 -0.26
CA LYS A 170 -15.06 -1.27 -0.25
C LYS A 170 -15.20 -2.78 -0.41
N ASP A 171 -14.30 -3.39 -1.19
CA ASP A 171 -14.22 -4.83 -1.43
C ASP A 171 -13.69 -5.62 -0.22
N GLY A 172 -13.22 -4.93 0.83
CA GLY A 172 -12.69 -5.55 2.06
C GLY A 172 -11.21 -5.90 1.99
N ASP A 173 -10.51 -5.56 0.90
CA ASP A 173 -9.08 -5.88 0.71
C ASP A 173 -8.19 -5.24 1.79
N PHE A 174 -8.70 -4.22 2.50
CA PHE A 174 -7.98 -3.46 3.51
C PHE A 174 -8.17 -4.02 4.92
N ASP A 175 -8.99 -5.06 5.09
CA ASP A 175 -9.12 -5.82 6.34
C ASP A 175 -8.22 -7.08 6.33
N ALA A 176 -7.54 -7.38 5.21
CA ALA A 176 -6.53 -8.45 5.11
C ALA A 176 -5.27 -8.14 5.93
N ASP A 177 -4.33 -9.09 6.06
CA ASP A 177 -3.06 -8.86 6.76
C ASP A 177 -2.17 -7.80 6.08
N TRP A 178 -1.18 -7.28 6.81
CA TRP A 178 -0.30 -6.21 6.34
C TRP A 178 0.39 -6.51 5.00
N ASN A 179 0.89 -7.74 4.76
CA ASN A 179 1.58 -8.06 3.52
C ASN A 179 0.61 -8.07 2.33
N THR A 180 -0.59 -8.61 2.53
CA THR A 180 -1.63 -8.61 1.50
C THR A 180 -2.06 -7.19 1.14
N ARG A 181 -2.34 -6.35 2.15
CA ARG A 181 -2.68 -4.93 1.92
C ARG A 181 -1.57 -4.20 1.20
N LEU A 182 -0.33 -4.37 1.65
CA LEU A 182 0.85 -3.81 1.02
C LEU A 182 0.90 -4.25 -0.44
N SER A 183 0.80 -5.54 -0.76
CA SER A 183 0.80 -6.02 -2.15
C SER A 183 -0.31 -5.38 -3.01
N LYS A 184 -1.55 -5.32 -2.51
CA LYS A 184 -2.69 -4.76 -3.25
C LYS A 184 -2.53 -3.25 -3.49
N ILE A 185 -2.08 -2.48 -2.50
CA ILE A 185 -1.83 -1.03 -2.65
C ILE A 185 -0.64 -0.78 -3.58
N GLY A 186 0.39 -1.61 -3.51
CA GLY A 186 1.58 -1.50 -4.37
C GLY A 186 1.25 -1.68 -5.84
N LYS A 187 0.33 -2.59 -6.17
CA LYS A 187 -0.18 -2.76 -7.55
C LYS A 187 -0.92 -1.52 -8.07
N ILE A 188 -1.44 -0.67 -7.19
CA ILE A 188 -2.16 0.55 -7.60
C ILE A 188 -1.21 1.72 -7.77
N ILE A 189 -0.35 1.96 -6.78
CA ILE A 189 0.50 3.16 -6.74
C ILE A 189 1.89 2.82 -7.28
N TRP A 190 2.59 1.89 -6.64
CA TRP A 190 4.02 1.67 -6.87
C TRP A 190 4.34 1.22 -8.28
N GLN A 191 3.60 0.24 -8.83
CA GLN A 191 3.92 -0.31 -10.15
C GLN A 191 3.86 0.75 -11.25
N GLU A 192 2.81 1.57 -11.24
CA GLU A 192 2.65 2.66 -12.20
C GLU A 192 3.73 3.73 -12.02
N GLU A 193 3.99 4.11 -10.77
CA GLU A 193 4.99 5.13 -10.44
C GLU A 193 6.43 4.70 -10.73
N GLU A 194 6.73 3.41 -10.57
CA GLU A 194 8.03 2.83 -10.92
C GLU A 194 8.27 2.90 -12.43
N LEU A 195 7.28 2.54 -13.25
CA LEU A 195 7.37 2.67 -14.71
C LEU A 195 7.61 4.12 -15.13
N VAL A 196 6.84 5.06 -14.57
CA VAL A 196 6.98 6.49 -14.88
C VAL A 196 8.33 7.04 -14.42
N ALA A 197 8.84 6.63 -13.26
CA ALA A 197 10.15 7.05 -12.79
C ALA A 197 11.30 6.48 -13.64
N MET A 198 11.17 5.24 -14.13
CA MET A 198 12.12 4.65 -15.05
C MET A 198 12.18 5.36 -16.41
N GLU A 199 11.11 6.03 -16.83
CA GLU A 199 11.12 6.86 -18.05
C GLU A 199 11.59 8.28 -17.76
N SER A 200 10.98 8.94 -16.77
CA SER A 200 11.17 10.37 -16.47
C SER A 200 12.40 10.69 -15.62
N ARG A 201 13.06 9.70 -15.03
CA ARG A 201 14.15 9.85 -14.03
C ARG A 201 13.74 10.62 -12.78
N ASN A 202 12.44 10.74 -12.49
CA ASN A 202 11.96 11.41 -11.29
C ASN A 202 11.93 10.45 -10.09
N TRP A 203 13.10 10.27 -9.47
CA TRP A 203 13.27 9.35 -8.34
C TRP A 203 12.59 9.83 -7.06
N ASP A 204 12.44 11.15 -6.87
CA ASP A 204 11.76 11.70 -5.70
C ASP A 204 10.26 11.39 -5.71
N ARG A 205 9.64 11.38 -6.89
CA ARG A 205 8.27 10.90 -7.10
C ARG A 205 8.14 9.42 -6.72
N LEU A 206 9.09 8.57 -7.12
CA LEU A 206 9.10 7.15 -6.75
C LEU A 206 9.29 6.93 -5.24
N ARG A 207 10.19 7.70 -4.60
CA ARG A 207 10.35 7.67 -3.13
C ARG A 207 9.08 8.10 -2.41
N ALA A 208 8.38 9.11 -2.93
CA ALA A 208 7.09 9.54 -2.41
C ALA A 208 6.03 8.44 -2.53
N ALA A 209 5.97 7.76 -3.68
CA ALA A 209 5.11 6.62 -3.90
C ALA A 209 5.38 5.48 -2.90
N ALA A 210 6.66 5.12 -2.66
CA ALA A 210 7.03 4.14 -1.63
C ALA A 210 6.52 4.52 -0.24
N ARG A 211 6.74 5.77 0.19
CA ARG A 211 6.29 6.25 1.50
C ARG A 211 4.77 6.26 1.62
N ALA A 212 4.07 6.79 0.61
CA ALA A 212 2.61 6.79 0.57
C ALA A 212 2.06 5.37 0.66
N TRP A 213 2.61 4.46 -0.14
CA TRP A 213 2.25 3.06 -0.14
C TRP A 213 2.41 2.42 1.24
N THR A 214 3.56 2.58 1.90
CA THR A 214 3.79 2.03 3.24
C THR A 214 2.81 2.60 4.27
N ILE A 215 2.61 3.92 4.30
CA ILE A 215 1.74 4.58 5.27
C ILE A 215 0.29 4.13 5.08
N LEU A 216 -0.17 4.02 3.82
CA LEU A 216 -1.50 3.51 3.54
C LEU A 216 -1.66 2.08 4.06
N ALA A 217 -0.73 1.17 3.75
CA ALA A 217 -0.82 -0.22 4.20
C ALA A 217 -0.81 -0.37 5.74
N GLU A 218 -0.09 0.53 6.42
CA GLU A 218 0.00 0.56 7.89
C GLU A 218 -1.29 1.10 8.53
N VAL A 219 -1.82 2.22 8.03
CA VAL A 219 -2.92 2.94 8.70
C VAL A 219 -4.30 2.37 8.34
N THR A 220 -4.46 1.73 7.18
CA THR A 220 -5.78 1.25 6.74
C THR A 220 -6.20 -0.08 7.37
N GLY A 221 -5.24 -0.82 7.93
CA GLY A 221 -5.45 -2.13 8.54
C GLY A 221 -6.22 -2.11 9.87
N PRO A 222 -6.62 -3.29 10.35
CA PRO A 222 -7.11 -3.45 11.71
C PRO A 222 -6.01 -3.20 12.75
N MET A 223 -6.40 -2.76 13.95
CA MET A 223 -5.47 -2.51 15.05
C MET A 223 -4.83 -3.81 15.53
N GLY A 224 -3.49 -3.88 15.60
CA GLY A 224 -2.75 -4.99 16.22
C GLY A 224 -1.80 -5.77 15.31
N ASP A 225 -1.66 -5.40 14.03
CA ASP A 225 -0.70 -6.05 13.12
C ASP A 225 0.77 -5.83 13.56
N GLU A 226 1.60 -6.87 13.42
CA GLU A 226 3.05 -6.76 13.59
C GLU A 226 3.64 -5.75 12.59
N GLN A 227 4.01 -4.57 13.10
CA GLN A 227 4.52 -3.46 12.28
C GLN A 227 5.98 -3.69 11.86
N ARG A 228 6.17 -4.14 10.61
CA ARG A 228 7.49 -4.12 9.93
C ARG A 228 7.61 -3.00 8.88
N SER A 229 6.71 -2.02 8.91
CA SER A 229 6.63 -0.94 7.92
C SER A 229 7.94 -0.17 7.74
N ASN A 230 8.64 0.13 8.84
CA ASN A 230 9.88 0.88 8.80
C ASN A 230 11.04 0.12 8.13
N GLU A 231 11.21 -1.16 8.46
CA GLU A 231 12.28 -1.99 7.88
C GLU A 231 12.04 -2.19 6.39
N TRP A 232 10.80 -2.50 6.03
CA TRP A 232 10.40 -2.66 4.63
C TRP A 232 10.59 -1.36 3.83
N LEU A 233 10.20 -0.21 4.38
CA LEU A 233 10.36 1.08 3.71
C LEU A 233 11.83 1.43 3.50
N LEU A 234 12.69 1.18 4.50
CA LEU A 234 14.13 1.41 4.36
C LEU A 234 14.73 0.56 3.25
N GLN A 235 14.35 -0.73 3.18
CA GLN A 235 14.77 -1.61 2.10
C GLN A 235 14.30 -1.08 0.75
N LYS A 236 13.04 -0.66 0.63
CA LYS A 236 12.50 -0.12 -0.62
C LYS A 236 13.13 1.19 -1.07
N LEU A 237 13.41 2.10 -0.14
CA LEU A 237 14.15 3.31 -0.49
C LEU A 237 15.59 2.98 -0.94
N GLY A 238 16.20 1.94 -0.35
CA GLY A 238 17.47 1.40 -0.82
C GLY A 238 17.41 0.87 -2.25
N ASP A 239 16.33 0.16 -2.61
CA ASP A 239 16.09 -0.30 -3.99
C ASP A 239 16.02 0.89 -4.97
N VAL A 240 15.31 1.97 -4.61
CA VAL A 240 15.21 3.19 -5.43
C VAL A 240 16.56 3.88 -5.59
N ASP A 241 17.32 4.02 -4.50
CA ASP A 241 18.66 4.63 -4.54
C ASP A 241 19.62 3.80 -5.41
N PHE A 242 19.48 2.47 -5.42
CA PHE A 242 20.23 1.60 -6.32
C PHE A 242 19.82 1.82 -7.78
N GLN A 243 18.52 1.86 -8.07
CA GLN A 243 18.00 2.14 -9.43
C GLN A 243 18.51 3.49 -9.95
N GLU A 244 18.42 4.56 -9.15
CA GLU A 244 18.92 5.89 -9.52
C GLU A 244 20.41 5.85 -9.91
N ARG A 245 21.25 5.18 -9.11
CA ARG A 245 22.68 5.04 -9.41
C ARG A 245 22.93 4.24 -10.67
N LEU A 246 22.17 3.16 -10.89
CA LEU A 246 22.32 2.33 -12.08
C LEU A 246 22.02 3.13 -13.36
N PHE A 247 20.95 3.92 -13.35
CA PHE A 247 20.62 4.79 -14.48
C PHE A 247 21.64 5.92 -14.66
N ALA A 248 22.12 6.54 -13.59
CA ALA A 248 23.19 7.53 -13.67
C ALA A 248 24.49 6.94 -14.27
N CYS A 249 24.82 5.69 -13.96
CA CYS A 249 25.94 4.98 -14.58
C CYS A 249 25.72 4.73 -16.07
N ARG A 250 24.52 4.27 -16.46
CA ARG A 250 24.16 4.09 -17.87
C ARG A 250 24.31 5.39 -18.66
N ASP A 251 23.78 6.49 -18.14
CA ASP A 251 23.82 7.79 -18.81
C ASP A 251 25.27 8.28 -18.99
N ARG A 252 26.15 8.00 -18.02
CA ARG A 252 27.58 8.26 -18.13
C ARG A 252 28.27 7.39 -19.20
N LEU A 253 27.92 6.11 -19.30
CA LEU A 253 28.48 5.22 -20.31
C LEU A 253 28.10 5.68 -21.72
N VAL A 254 26.82 6.00 -21.93
CA VAL A 254 26.33 6.55 -23.22
C VAL A 254 27.06 7.85 -23.58
N ALA A 255 27.31 8.73 -22.60
CA ALA A 255 28.06 9.96 -22.83
C ALA A 255 29.53 9.72 -23.20
N ILE A 256 30.13 8.61 -22.75
CA ILE A 256 31.51 8.22 -23.09
C ILE A 256 31.59 7.59 -24.48
N GLU A 257 30.60 6.75 -24.85
CA GLU A 257 30.56 6.08 -26.14
C GLU A 257 30.32 7.05 -27.31
N GLY A 258 29.62 8.17 -27.06
CA GLY A 258 29.41 9.25 -28.03
C GLY A 258 28.65 8.83 -29.30
N PRO A 259 28.26 9.78 -30.17
CA PRO A 259 27.59 9.48 -31.44
C PRO A 259 28.52 8.86 -32.51
N ALA A 260 29.78 8.57 -32.18
CA ALA A 260 30.79 8.12 -33.14
C ALA A 260 30.68 6.64 -33.54
N ALA A 261 29.73 5.88 -32.96
CA ALA A 261 29.52 4.46 -33.27
C ALA A 261 28.42 4.21 -34.34
N SER A 262 27.83 5.27 -34.92
CA SER A 262 26.75 5.14 -35.91
C SER A 262 27.07 5.67 -37.32
N GLU A 263 28.33 5.97 -37.64
CA GLU A 263 28.75 6.43 -38.98
C GLU A 263 29.68 5.46 -39.73
N ASP A 264 29.54 4.14 -39.49
CA ASP A 264 30.11 3.12 -40.38
C ASP A 264 29.00 2.14 -40.81
N GLN A 265 28.14 2.58 -41.74
CA GLN A 265 27.35 1.72 -42.64
C GLN A 265 27.44 2.23 -44.07
#